data_AF-A0A2D7UT64-F1
#
_entry.id   AF-A0A2D7UT64-F1
#
_cell.length_a   1.000
_cell.length_b   1.000
_cell.length_c   1.000
_cell.angle_alpha   90.00
_cell.angle_beta   90.00
_cell.angle_gamma   90.00
#
_symmetry.space_group_name_H-M   'P 1'
#
loop_
_entity.id
_entity.type
_entity.pdbx_description
1 polymer ?
#
loop_
_entity_poly.entity_id
_entity_poly.type
_entity_poly.pdbx_seq_one_letter_code
_entity_poly.pdbx_strand_id
1 'polypeptide(L)' 'MSFPIVGAIRPSPTDEEAAALAAALELLWPTPTAVEQDSVSSKWRFSGRWWNETSNWPRRTY' A
#
# COMPACT_ATOMS: atom_id res chain seq x y z
N MET A 1 -22.34 5.08 -2.37
CA MET A 1 -21.01 4.46 -2.40
C MET A 1 -20.00 5.56 -2.70
N SER A 2 -19.11 5.89 -1.76
CA SER A 2 -18.11 6.94 -1.95
C SER A 2 -16.86 6.29 -2.54
N PHE A 3 -16.54 6.61 -3.80
CA PHE A 3 -15.25 6.23 -4.37
C PHE A 3 -14.16 7.08 -3.69
N PRO A 4 -13.01 6.51 -3.31
CA PRO A 4 -11.91 7.32 -2.81
C PRO A 4 -11.54 8.35 -3.87
N ILE A 5 -11.24 9.58 -3.45
CA ILE A 5 -10.66 10.60 -4.35
C ILE A 5 -9.26 10.10 -4.68
N VAL A 6 -9.15 9.27 -5.70
CA VAL A 6 -7.87 9.02 -6.37
C VAL A 6 -7.54 10.34 -7.05
N GLY A 7 -6.64 11.11 -6.45
CA GLY A 7 -6.15 12.32 -7.08
C GLY A 7 -5.65 12.00 -8.49
N ALA A 8 -5.92 12.88 -9.45
CA ALA A 8 -5.41 12.70 -10.80
C ALA A 8 -3.87 12.71 -10.74
N ILE A 9 -3.24 11.58 -11.07
CA ILE A 9 -1.78 11.49 -11.19
C ILE A 9 -1.38 12.39 -12.37
N ARG A 10 -0.53 13.37 -12.11
CA ARG A 10 -0.07 14.33 -13.12
C ARG A 10 1.47 14.40 -13.12
N PRO A 11 2.11 14.25 -14.29
CA PRO A 11 1.49 14.01 -15.61
C PRO A 11 0.82 12.63 -15.71
N SER A 12 -0.17 12.49 -16.59
CA SER A 12 -0.74 11.18 -16.92
C SER A 12 0.33 10.36 -17.65
N PRO A 13 0.54 9.09 -17.27
CA PRO A 13 1.46 8.23 -17.99
C PRO A 13 0.99 8.06 -19.43
N THR A 14 1.95 7.89 -20.33
CA THR A 14 1.69 7.41 -21.70
C THR A 14 1.23 5.95 -21.68
N ASP A 15 0.61 5.50 -22.78
CA ASP A 15 0.16 4.11 -22.91
C ASP A 15 1.33 3.11 -22.80
N GLU A 16 2.51 3.50 -23.32
CA GLU A 16 3.73 2.69 -23.23
C GLU A 16 4.23 2.58 -21.78
N GLU A 17 4.26 3.67 -21.03
CA GLU A 17 4.64 3.67 -19.61
C GLU A 17 3.66 2.85 -18.77
N ALA A 18 2.35 2.99 -19.03
CA ALA A 18 1.33 2.21 -18.36
C ALA A 18 1.49 0.70 -18.62
N ALA A 19 1.78 0.32 -19.87
CA ALA A 19 2.02 -1.07 -20.24
C ALA A 19 3.31 -1.63 -19.60
N ALA A 20 4.39 -0.84 -19.58
CA ALA A 20 5.65 -1.23 -18.96
C ALA A 20 5.49 -1.45 -17.44
N LEU A 21 4.76 -0.57 -16.76
CA LEU A 21 4.45 -0.70 -15.33
C LEU A 21 3.60 -1.92 -15.03
N ALA A 22 2.56 -2.18 -15.85
CA ALA A 22 1.73 -3.37 -15.71
C ALA A 22 2.55 -4.66 -15.87
N ALA A 23 3.42 -4.73 -16.89
CA ALA A 23 4.29 -5.87 -17.12
C ALA A 23 5.29 -6.08 -15.97
N ALA A 24 5.88 -5.00 -15.45
CA ALA A 24 6.80 -5.07 -14.32
C ALA A 24 6.11 -5.57 -13.05
N LEU A 25 4.89 -5.11 -12.78
CA LEU A 25 4.09 -5.61 -11.66
C LEU A 25 3.85 -7.11 -11.79
N GLU A 26 3.32 -7.58 -12.92
CA GLU A 26 3.05 -9.01 -13.12
C GLU A 26 4.31 -9.88 -12.98
N LEU A 27 5.45 -9.41 -13.50
CA LEU A 27 6.71 -10.16 -13.46
C LEU A 27 7.36 -10.18 -12.07
N LEU A 28 7.27 -9.06 -11.34
CA LEU A 28 7.98 -8.85 -10.08
C LEU A 28 7.09 -9.05 -8.85
N TRP A 29 5.78 -9.25 -9.04
CA TRP A 29 4.87 -9.40 -7.92
C TRP A 29 5.28 -10.63 -7.10
N PRO A 30 5.53 -10.47 -5.80
CA PRO A 30 5.91 -11.60 -4.97
C PRO A 30 4.74 -12.59 -4.91
N THR A 31 5.00 -13.85 -5.24
CA THR A 31 4.05 -14.91 -4.92
C THR A 31 4.02 -15.06 -3.40
N PRO A 32 2.83 -15.25 -2.80
CA PRO A 32 2.72 -15.52 -1.37
C PRO A 32 3.31 -16.89 -1.11
N THR A 33 4.63 -16.93 -0.93
CA THR A 33 5.31 -18.05 -0.29
C THR A 33 4.96 -17.94 1.18
N ALA A 34 4.54 -19.06 1.77
CA ALA A 34 4.31 -19.16 3.21
C ALA A 34 5.65 -19.10 3.95
N VAL A 35 6.36 -17.98 3.81
CA VAL A 35 7.47 -17.62 4.69
C VAL A 35 6.79 -17.18 5.96
N GLU A 36 7.11 -17.84 7.07
CA GLU A 36 6.74 -17.36 8.40
C GLU A 36 6.94 -15.86 8.43
N GLN A 37 5.85 -15.14 8.74
CA GLN A 37 5.88 -13.71 8.93
C GLN A 37 6.65 -13.46 10.22
N ASP A 38 7.98 -13.59 10.15
CA ASP A 38 8.88 -12.95 11.09
C ASP A 38 8.34 -11.53 11.18
N SER A 39 7.96 -11.14 12.39
CA SER A 39 7.41 -9.83 12.65
C SER A 39 8.51 -8.81 12.39
N VAL A 40 8.74 -8.48 11.11
CA VAL A 40 9.71 -7.47 10.71
C VAL A 40 9.13 -6.19 11.24
N SER A 41 9.64 -5.78 12.40
CA SER A 41 9.25 -4.53 13.03
C SER A 41 9.47 -3.43 12.00
N SER A 42 8.36 -2.89 11.48
CA SER A 42 8.42 -1.88 10.44
C SER A 42 9.06 -0.65 11.07
N LYS A 43 10.23 -0.23 10.57
CA LYS A 43 10.91 1.00 11.03
C LYS A 43 10.15 2.27 10.65
N TRP A 44 9.03 2.14 9.95
CA TRP A 44 8.23 3.24 9.43
C TRP A 44 7.27 3.76 10.50
N ARG A 45 7.04 5.07 10.45
CA ARG A 45 6.06 5.76 11.29
C ARG A 45 5.09 6.53 10.42
N PHE A 46 3.81 6.47 10.75
CA PHE A 46 2.77 7.30 10.14
C PHE A 46 2.19 8.22 11.21
N SER A 47 2.21 9.53 10.97
CA SER A 47 1.79 10.55 11.95
C SER A 47 2.44 10.36 13.35
N GLY A 48 3.70 9.92 13.37
CA GLY A 48 4.47 9.66 14.60
C GLY A 48 4.22 8.29 15.27
N ARG A 49 3.23 7.52 14.84
CA ARG A 49 2.94 6.18 15.35
C ARG A 49 3.65 5.11 14.54
N TRP A 50 4.10 4.03 15.18
CA TRP A 50 4.74 2.94 14.44
C TRP A 50 3.74 2.26 13.51
N TRP A 51 4.19 1.94 12.30
CA TRP A 51 3.34 1.34 11.28
C TRP A 51 2.76 -0.03 11.70
N ASN A 52 3.50 -0.78 12.52
CA ASN A 52 3.10 -2.09 13.04
C ASN A 52 2.40 -2.03 14.41
N GLU A 53 2.14 -0.84 14.95
CA GLU A 53 1.46 -0.70 16.23
C GLU A 53 -0.05 -0.91 16.04
N THR A 54 -0.62 -1.88 16.76
CA THR A 54 -2.06 -2.11 16.76
C THR A 54 -2.77 -0.81 17.09
N SER A 55 -3.66 -0.40 16.20
CA SER A 55 -4.36 0.87 16.34
C SER A 55 -5.29 0.83 17.57
N ASN A 56 -4.93 1.52 18.64
CA ASN A 56 -5.76 1.61 19.86
C ASN A 56 -6.86 2.68 19.74
N TRP A 57 -7.32 2.95 18.52
CA TRP A 57 -8.25 4.04 18.27
C TRP A 57 -9.46 3.91 19.19
N PRO A 58 -9.87 4.98 19.88
CA PRO A 58 -11.04 4.94 20.73
C PRO A 58 -12.20 4.42 19.89
N ARG A 59 -12.90 3.39 20.38
CA ARG A 59 -14.10 2.93 19.70
C ARG A 59 -15.01 4.13 19.54
N ARG A 60 -15.32 4.48 18.30
CA ARG A 60 -16.20 5.58 17.98
C ARG A 60 -17.60 5.23 18.46
N THR A 61 -17.93 5.62 19.69
CA THR A 61 -19.29 5.55 20.23
C THR A 61 -20.04 6.76 19.69
N TYR A 62 -20.97 6.50 18.77
CA TYR A 62 -22.02 7.44 18.42
C TYR A 62 -23.22 7.23 19.33
#